data_AF-A0A0G4KLY3-F1
#
_entry.id   AF-A0A0G4KLY3-F1
#
_cell.length_a   1.000
_cell.length_b   1.000
_cell.length_c   1.000
_cell.angle_alpha   90.00
_cell.angle_beta   90.00
_cell.angle_gamma   90.00
#
_symmetry.space_group_name_H-M   'P 1'
#
loop_
_entity.id
_entity.type
_entity.pdbx_description
1 polymer ?
#
loop_
_entity_poly.entity_id
_entity_poly.type
_entity_poly.pdbx_seq_one_letter_code
_entity_poly.pdbx_strand_id
1 'polypeptide(L)'
;MSSHLSDEISSKLQGTAKVALDSLSFDPLDQPDRDNVERLVKMFRIEGCNRLNPLHFVSGTVSADVLQTSLAYSNLTADDLRAPTPPTLRLPPGAQIECLHGKHRVAALRESKCFYPWWPVRLYVDLSAEARRFLAEDSSNEGKLSNGVIFLNILKLTTSGADIAKKLYNRATLASALRIEIVHYLQLIYDTFVFIMGSEDTLKFVDDEGVQELKLRAPGISIREDLHTADAIRKTRILRGLDDEPAREQVIRRLAKVEYLIPTVHTL
;
A
#
# COMPACT_ATOMS: atom_id res chain seq x y z
N MET A 1 20.65 -15.74 4.88
CA MET A 1 19.58 -16.04 5.86
C MET A 1 18.20 -15.57 5.41
N SER A 2 18.07 -14.44 4.69
CA SER A 2 16.77 -13.93 4.16
C SER A 2 16.02 -14.85 3.18
N SER A 3 16.71 -15.67 2.39
CA SER A 3 16.06 -16.47 1.32
C SER A 3 15.13 -17.55 1.85
N HIS A 4 15.54 -18.28 2.89
CA HIS A 4 14.75 -19.38 3.45
C HIS A 4 13.41 -18.90 4.04
N LEU A 5 13.42 -17.77 4.74
CA LEU A 5 12.19 -17.15 5.29
C LEU A 5 11.27 -16.65 4.19
N SER A 6 11.83 -16.14 3.10
CA SER A 6 11.07 -15.70 1.92
C SER A 6 10.33 -16.83 1.25
N ASP A 7 11.00 -17.97 1.13
CA ASP A 7 10.46 -19.17 0.49
C ASP A 7 9.38 -19.79 1.39
N GLU A 8 9.60 -19.80 2.72
CA GLU A 8 8.58 -20.17 3.70
C GLU A 8 7.34 -19.28 3.58
N ILE A 9 7.48 -17.96 3.68
CA ILE A 9 6.35 -17.00 3.62
C ILE A 9 5.58 -17.16 2.29
N SER A 10 6.28 -17.32 1.17
CA SER A 10 5.65 -17.50 -0.14
C SER A 10 4.90 -18.83 -0.24
N SER A 11 5.49 -19.92 0.28
CA SER A 11 4.87 -21.25 0.25
C SER A 11 3.66 -21.36 1.18
N LYS A 12 3.62 -20.58 2.27
CA LYS A 12 2.54 -20.60 3.26
C LYS A 12 1.40 -19.64 2.94
N LEU A 13 1.58 -18.72 1.98
CA LEU A 13 0.54 -17.81 1.53
C LEU A 13 -0.57 -18.58 0.78
N GLN A 14 -1.81 -18.45 1.26
CA GLN A 14 -2.96 -19.09 0.64
C GLN A 14 -3.72 -18.15 -0.31
N GLY A 15 -3.72 -16.85 -0.02
CA GLY A 15 -4.41 -15.83 -0.81
C GLY A 15 -4.94 -14.72 0.07
N THR A 16 -5.95 -14.00 -0.41
CA THR A 16 -6.58 -12.87 0.28
C THR A 16 -8.07 -13.10 0.44
N ALA A 17 -8.63 -12.76 1.60
CA ALA A 17 -10.08 -12.76 1.82
C ALA A 17 -10.56 -11.55 2.60
N LYS A 18 -11.82 -11.15 2.39
CA LYS A 18 -12.54 -10.21 3.26
C LYS A 18 -13.00 -10.96 4.49
N VAL A 19 -12.55 -10.50 5.65
CA VAL A 19 -12.83 -11.12 6.94
C VAL A 19 -13.54 -10.10 7.84
N ALA A 20 -14.53 -10.55 8.60
CA ALA A 20 -15.22 -9.71 9.58
C ALA A 20 -14.24 -9.23 10.66
N LEU A 21 -14.35 -7.97 11.10
CA LEU A 21 -13.43 -7.41 12.09
C LEU A 21 -13.44 -8.17 13.43
N ASP A 22 -14.55 -8.80 13.78
CA ASP A 22 -14.70 -9.56 15.03
C ASP A 22 -13.95 -10.89 15.01
N SER A 23 -13.61 -11.38 13.82
CA SER A 23 -12.78 -12.57 13.62
C SER A 23 -11.29 -12.22 13.54
N LEU A 24 -10.91 -10.94 13.69
CA LEU A 24 -9.51 -10.48 13.69
C LEU A 24 -9.02 -10.24 15.11
N SER A 25 -7.94 -10.95 15.45
CA SER A 25 -7.25 -10.84 16.73
C SER A 25 -5.86 -10.22 16.54
N PHE A 26 -5.41 -9.47 17.53
CA PHE A 26 -4.09 -8.83 17.56
C PHE A 26 -3.45 -9.14 18.91
N ASP A 27 -2.12 -9.04 18.98
CA ASP A 27 -1.40 -9.21 20.25
C ASP A 27 -1.96 -8.22 21.30
N PRO A 28 -2.51 -8.71 22.43
CA PRO A 28 -3.05 -7.86 23.49
C PRO A 28 -2.03 -6.89 24.10
N LEU A 29 -0.74 -7.25 24.07
CA LEU A 29 0.34 -6.39 24.57
C LEU A 29 0.65 -5.24 23.62
N ASP A 30 0.34 -5.39 22.34
CA ASP A 30 0.66 -4.44 21.28
C ASP A 30 -0.55 -3.56 20.94
N GLN A 31 -0.96 -2.72 21.88
CA GLN A 31 -2.15 -1.86 21.71
C GLN A 31 -1.97 -0.85 20.56
N PRO A 32 -3.05 -0.48 19.85
CA PRO A 32 -2.99 0.54 18.82
C PRO A 32 -2.74 1.92 19.46
N ASP A 33 -1.84 2.69 18.85
CA ASP A 33 -1.59 4.09 19.15
C ASP A 33 -2.84 4.92 18.77
N ARG A 34 -3.37 5.65 19.76
CA ARG A 34 -4.60 6.44 19.63
C ARG A 34 -4.47 7.58 18.62
N ASP A 35 -3.32 8.26 18.58
CA ASP A 35 -3.14 9.40 17.67
C ASP A 35 -3.17 8.93 16.21
N ASN A 36 -2.56 7.76 15.96
CA ASN A 36 -2.60 7.10 14.66
C ASN A 36 -4.00 6.61 14.29
N VAL A 37 -4.75 6.06 15.25
CA VAL A 37 -6.15 5.66 15.04
C VAL A 37 -7.03 6.86 14.71
N GLU A 38 -6.97 7.94 15.49
CA GLU A 38 -7.75 9.15 15.26
C GLU A 38 -7.45 9.78 13.89
N ARG A 39 -6.18 9.81 13.50
CA ARG A 39 -5.75 10.27 12.18
C ARG A 39 -6.37 9.42 11.07
N LEU A 40 -6.37 8.10 11.22
CA LEU A 40 -6.97 7.18 10.25
C LEU A 40 -8.50 7.29 10.22
N VAL A 41 -9.17 7.50 11.36
CA VAL A 41 -10.62 7.75 11.41
C VAL A 41 -10.97 9.01 10.61
N LYS A 42 -10.19 10.08 10.77
CA LYS A 42 -10.36 11.31 9.99
C LYS A 42 -10.16 11.06 8.49
N MET A 43 -9.09 10.35 8.12
CA MET A 43 -8.80 9.97 6.73
C MET A 43 -9.95 9.15 6.12
N PHE A 44 -10.45 8.13 6.84
CA PHE A 44 -11.56 7.28 6.37
C PHE A 44 -12.84 8.06 6.11
N ARG A 45 -13.09 9.15 6.86
CA ARG A 45 -14.27 10.01 6.64
C ARG A 45 -14.12 10.91 5.41
N ILE A 46 -12.91 11.40 5.14
CA ILE A 46 -12.63 12.36 4.07
C ILE A 46 -12.45 11.65 2.73
N GLU A 47 -11.61 10.61 2.71
CA GLU A 47 -11.11 9.96 1.49
C GLU A 47 -11.73 8.56 1.28
N GLY A 48 -12.43 8.03 2.29
CA GLY A 48 -12.85 6.64 2.33
C GLY A 48 -11.74 5.70 2.83
N CYS A 49 -12.09 4.44 3.08
CA CYS A 49 -11.13 3.49 3.68
C CYS A 49 -10.18 2.83 2.67
N ASN A 50 -10.47 2.96 1.37
CA ASN A 50 -9.76 2.31 0.25
C ASN A 50 -9.31 0.86 0.58
N ARG A 51 -10.23 0.06 1.14
CA ARG A 51 -9.92 -1.27 1.71
C ARG A 51 -9.33 -2.25 0.70
N LEU A 52 -9.68 -2.08 -0.57
CA LEU A 52 -9.25 -2.96 -1.66
C LEU A 52 -7.85 -2.60 -2.21
N ASN A 53 -7.24 -1.52 -1.70
CA ASN A 53 -5.82 -1.26 -1.96
C ASN A 53 -4.98 -2.37 -1.31
N PRO A 54 -4.18 -3.15 -2.08
CA PRO A 54 -3.39 -4.25 -1.54
C PRO A 54 -2.41 -3.87 -0.43
N LEU A 55 -2.09 -2.58 -0.33
CA LEU A 55 -1.17 -1.99 0.64
C LEU A 55 -1.86 -1.75 2.00
N HIS A 56 -3.19 -1.68 1.97
CA HIS A 56 -4.01 -1.60 3.16
C HIS A 56 -4.35 -3.00 3.72
N PHE A 57 -3.98 -4.08 3.03
CA PHE A 57 -4.31 -5.44 3.46
C PHE A 57 -3.53 -5.81 4.71
N VAL A 58 -4.20 -6.51 5.62
CA VAL A 58 -3.57 -7.01 6.85
C VAL A 58 -2.99 -8.38 6.60
N SER A 59 -1.80 -8.68 7.11
CA SER A 59 -1.31 -10.07 7.12
C SER A 59 -1.82 -10.78 8.36
N GLY A 60 -2.40 -11.97 8.18
CA GLY A 60 -2.90 -12.78 9.28
C GLY A 60 -2.56 -14.25 9.11
N THR A 61 -2.35 -14.93 10.23
CA THR A 61 -2.07 -16.36 10.28
C THR A 61 -3.20 -17.13 10.94
N VAL A 62 -3.42 -18.35 10.47
CA VAL A 62 -4.45 -19.27 10.92
C VAL A 62 -3.96 -20.70 10.75
N SER A 63 -4.48 -21.65 11.54
CA SER A 63 -4.14 -23.06 11.36
C SER A 63 -4.77 -23.64 10.09
N ALA A 64 -4.14 -24.68 9.53
CA ALA A 64 -4.67 -25.37 8.35
C ALA A 64 -6.11 -25.87 8.56
N ASP A 65 -6.40 -26.45 9.72
CA ASP A 65 -7.71 -27.00 10.06
C ASP A 65 -8.80 -25.92 10.10
N VAL A 66 -8.48 -24.76 10.69
CA VAL A 66 -9.43 -23.64 10.78
C VAL A 66 -9.67 -23.05 9.40
N LEU A 67 -8.63 -22.91 8.56
CA LEU A 67 -8.80 -22.43 7.20
C LEU A 67 -9.67 -23.39 6.37
N GLN A 68 -9.40 -24.69 6.42
CA GLN A 68 -10.17 -25.69 5.69
C GLN A 68 -11.63 -25.69 6.12
N THR A 69 -11.89 -25.63 7.43
CA THR A 69 -13.25 -25.54 7.98
C THR A 69 -13.95 -24.24 7.55
N SER A 70 -13.22 -23.13 7.53
CA SER A 70 -13.76 -21.81 7.12
C SER A 70 -14.08 -21.75 5.63
N LEU A 71 -13.25 -22.37 4.79
CA LEU A 71 -13.50 -22.52 3.35
C LEU A 71 -14.77 -23.32 3.10
N ALA A 72 -14.91 -24.48 3.75
CA ALA A 72 -16.11 -25.30 3.68
C ALA A 72 -17.36 -24.54 4.18
N TYR A 73 -17.24 -23.83 5.31
CA TYR A 73 -18.33 -23.01 5.87
C TYR A 73 -18.76 -21.84 4.96
N SER A 74 -17.84 -21.36 4.12
CA SER A 74 -18.06 -20.27 3.19
C SER A 74 -18.43 -20.73 1.77
N ASN A 75 -18.47 -22.04 1.51
CA ASN A 75 -18.58 -22.62 0.17
C ASN A 75 -17.50 -22.07 -0.78
N LEU A 76 -16.26 -21.94 -0.30
CA LEU A 76 -15.11 -21.46 -1.06
C LEU A 76 -14.07 -22.57 -1.22
N THR A 77 -13.27 -22.45 -2.26
CA THR A 77 -12.07 -23.25 -2.50
C THR A 77 -10.81 -22.44 -2.18
N ALA A 78 -9.67 -23.13 -2.05
CA ALA A 78 -8.39 -22.45 -1.88
C ALA A 78 -8.03 -21.55 -3.08
N ASP A 79 -8.48 -21.90 -4.29
CA ASP A 79 -8.22 -21.12 -5.50
C ASP A 79 -9.01 -19.81 -5.52
N ASP A 80 -10.20 -19.78 -4.92
CA ASP A 80 -11.01 -18.56 -4.80
C ASP A 80 -10.29 -17.46 -4.00
N LEU A 81 -9.43 -17.85 -3.05
CA LEU A 81 -8.61 -16.91 -2.27
C LEU A 81 -7.56 -16.20 -3.14
N ARG A 82 -7.24 -16.73 -4.32
CA ARG A 82 -6.28 -16.14 -5.26
C ARG A 82 -6.95 -15.29 -6.33
N ALA A 83 -8.27 -15.12 -6.28
CA ALA A 83 -8.99 -14.27 -7.21
C ALA A 83 -8.55 -12.80 -7.09
N PRO A 84 -8.54 -12.01 -8.19
CA PRO A 84 -8.18 -10.58 -8.16
C PRO A 84 -9.05 -9.76 -7.21
N THR A 85 -10.30 -10.18 -7.00
CA THR A 85 -11.20 -9.59 -6.00
C THR A 85 -11.32 -10.53 -4.81
N PRO A 86 -10.93 -10.12 -3.60
CA PRO A 86 -10.98 -11.00 -2.43
C PRO A 86 -12.42 -11.47 -2.12
N PRO A 87 -12.66 -12.79 -1.98
CA PRO A 87 -13.95 -13.33 -1.57
C PRO A 87 -14.21 -13.04 -0.09
N THR A 88 -15.47 -13.19 0.35
CA THR A 88 -15.82 -13.08 1.77
C THR A 88 -15.63 -14.42 2.45
N LEU A 89 -14.65 -14.50 3.35
CA LEU A 89 -14.40 -15.69 4.16
C LEU A 89 -15.07 -15.53 5.53
N ARG A 90 -16.01 -16.44 5.82
CA ARG A 90 -16.65 -16.54 7.13
C ARG A 90 -15.94 -17.60 7.97
N LEU A 91 -15.56 -17.22 9.18
CA LEU A 91 -14.97 -18.13 10.15
C LEU A 91 -16.07 -18.77 11.00
N PRO A 92 -15.90 -20.05 11.41
CA PRO A 92 -16.75 -20.67 12.41
C PRO A 92 -16.77 -19.88 13.72
N PRO A 93 -17.85 -19.97 14.53
CA PRO A 93 -17.90 -19.33 15.84
C PRO A 93 -16.71 -19.73 16.72
N GLY A 94 -16.06 -18.75 17.34
CA GLY A 94 -14.88 -18.96 18.20
C GLY A 94 -13.54 -19.06 17.45
N ALA A 95 -13.54 -19.19 16.13
CA ALA A 95 -12.32 -19.14 15.33
C ALA A 95 -11.91 -17.68 15.04
N GLN A 96 -10.61 -17.41 15.08
CA GLN A 96 -10.03 -16.10 14.82
C GLN A 96 -8.79 -16.22 13.95
N ILE A 97 -8.47 -15.15 13.23
CA ILE A 97 -7.20 -14.96 12.54
C ILE A 97 -6.32 -14.08 13.41
N GLU A 98 -5.08 -14.53 13.63
CA GLU A 98 -4.05 -13.79 14.33
C GLU A 98 -3.38 -12.82 13.35
N CYS A 99 -3.69 -11.54 13.48
CA CYS A 99 -3.15 -10.49 12.62
C CYS A 99 -1.79 -10.02 13.12
N LEU A 100 -0.83 -9.94 12.20
CA LEU A 100 0.56 -9.58 12.47
C LEU A 100 0.79 -8.06 12.45
N HIS A 101 -0.07 -7.32 11.74
CA HIS A 101 0.02 -5.85 11.61
C HIS A 101 -1.33 -5.23 11.23
N GLY A 102 -1.38 -3.90 11.13
CA GLY A 102 -2.59 -3.17 10.71
C GLY A 102 -3.66 -2.98 11.79
N LYS A 103 -3.30 -3.18 13.06
CA LYS A 103 -4.13 -2.92 14.24
C LYS A 103 -4.76 -1.53 14.24
N HIS A 104 -4.01 -0.49 13.83
CA HIS A 104 -4.50 0.90 13.80
C HIS A 104 -5.62 1.08 12.77
N ARG A 105 -5.51 0.44 11.59
CA ARG A 105 -6.53 0.51 10.53
C ARG A 105 -7.80 -0.21 10.93
N VAL A 106 -7.68 -1.41 11.52
CA VAL A 106 -8.82 -2.16 12.03
C VAL A 106 -9.49 -1.43 13.21
N ALA A 107 -8.72 -0.87 14.15
CA ALA A 107 -9.25 -0.05 15.24
C ALA A 107 -9.97 1.20 14.70
N ALA A 108 -9.36 1.93 13.77
CA ALA A 108 -9.99 3.09 13.15
C ALA A 108 -11.30 2.75 12.42
N LEU A 109 -11.37 1.58 11.75
CA LEU A 109 -12.61 1.15 11.12
C LEU A 109 -13.69 0.77 12.15
N ARG A 110 -13.31 0.12 13.27
CA ARG A 110 -14.22 -0.16 14.39
C ARG A 110 -14.81 1.12 14.96
N GLU A 111 -14.00 2.16 15.14
CA GLU A 111 -14.45 3.47 15.63
C GLU A 111 -15.30 4.25 14.62
N SER A 112 -15.06 4.04 13.32
CA SER A 112 -15.78 4.73 12.24
C SER A 112 -17.23 4.26 12.06
N LYS A 113 -17.69 3.27 12.84
CA LYS A 113 -19.07 2.72 12.80
C LYS A 113 -19.56 2.40 11.38
N CYS A 114 -18.71 1.77 10.58
CA CYS A 114 -19.06 1.38 9.21
C CYS A 114 -20.12 0.27 9.19
N PHE A 115 -21.10 0.35 8.28
CA PHE A 115 -22.19 -0.63 8.13
C PHE A 115 -21.71 -2.05 7.78
N TYR A 116 -20.50 -2.19 7.23
CA TYR A 116 -19.92 -3.48 6.86
C TYR A 116 -18.51 -3.61 7.42
N PRO A 117 -18.36 -4.05 8.69
CA PRO A 117 -17.08 -4.14 9.37
C PRO A 117 -16.33 -5.40 8.89
N TRP A 118 -15.70 -5.28 7.72
CA TRP A 118 -14.75 -6.26 7.21
C TRP A 118 -13.47 -5.57 6.74
N TRP A 119 -12.38 -6.34 6.76
CA TRP A 119 -11.08 -5.93 6.24
C TRP A 119 -10.45 -7.06 5.39
N PRO A 120 -9.75 -6.75 4.29
CA PRO A 120 -9.02 -7.77 3.54
C PRO A 120 -7.78 -8.23 4.29
N VAL A 121 -7.61 -9.54 4.35
CA VAL A 121 -6.51 -10.20 5.05
C VAL A 121 -5.79 -11.13 4.09
N ARG A 122 -4.46 -10.99 4.00
CA ARG A 122 -3.57 -11.98 3.39
C ARG A 122 -3.41 -13.13 4.37
N LEU A 123 -3.85 -14.32 3.97
CA LEU A 123 -3.94 -15.49 4.84
C LEU A 123 -2.71 -16.37 4.67
N TYR A 124 -2.06 -16.65 5.79
CA TYR A 124 -0.94 -17.58 5.87
C TYR A 124 -1.26 -18.74 6.80
N VAL A 125 -0.90 -19.94 6.38
CA VAL A 125 -1.12 -21.16 7.17
C VAL A 125 0.13 -21.54 7.93
N ASP A 126 -0.01 -21.71 9.25
CA ASP A 126 1.04 -22.27 10.13
C ASP A 126 2.44 -21.64 9.95
N LEU A 127 2.51 -20.30 9.99
CA LEU A 127 3.78 -19.57 9.90
C LEU A 127 4.67 -19.82 11.12
N SER A 128 5.97 -20.02 10.89
CA SER A 128 6.98 -20.05 11.96
C SER A 128 7.04 -18.73 12.74
N ALA A 129 7.50 -18.78 13.99
CA ALA A 129 7.67 -17.60 14.82
C ALA A 129 8.62 -16.56 14.18
N GLU A 130 9.61 -17.02 13.42
CA GLU A 130 10.56 -16.19 12.71
C GLU A 130 9.91 -15.47 11.52
N ALA A 131 9.12 -16.18 10.71
CA ALA A 131 8.34 -15.59 9.62
C ALA A 131 7.28 -14.60 10.12
N ARG A 132 6.65 -14.89 11.27
CA ARG A 132 5.71 -13.97 11.93
C ARG A 132 6.37 -12.65 12.32
N ARG A 133 7.52 -12.72 13.01
CA ARG A 133 8.30 -11.53 13.40
C ARG A 133 8.74 -10.74 12.20
N PHE A 134 9.22 -11.43 11.17
CA PHE A 134 9.64 -10.82 9.92
C PHE A 134 8.52 -9.97 9.28
N LEU A 135 7.31 -10.51 9.15
CA LEU A 135 6.16 -9.80 8.59
C LEU A 135 5.67 -8.62 9.47
N ALA A 136 5.84 -8.72 10.78
CA ALA A 136 5.51 -7.64 11.72
C ALA A 136 6.54 -6.48 11.69
N GLU A 137 7.82 -6.79 11.51
CA GLU A 137 8.91 -5.81 11.47
C GLU A 137 8.98 -5.05 10.13
N ASP A 138 8.77 -5.74 9.01
CA ASP A 138 8.83 -5.12 7.67
C ASP A 138 7.78 -4.01 7.51
N SER A 139 6.58 -4.23 8.04
CA SER A 139 5.50 -3.22 8.06
C SER A 139 5.73 -2.10 9.08
N SER A 140 6.51 -2.36 10.15
CA SER A 140 6.90 -1.34 11.14
C SER A 140 7.96 -0.36 10.60
N ASN A 141 8.74 -0.77 9.59
CA ASN A 141 9.78 0.06 8.96
C ASN A 141 9.27 0.92 7.81
N GLU A 142 8.03 0.72 7.32
CA GLU A 142 7.39 1.56 6.29
C GLU A 142 7.26 3.04 6.71
N GLY A 143 7.43 3.36 8.00
CA GLY A 143 7.43 4.73 8.52
C GLY A 143 8.79 5.43 8.68
N LYS A 144 9.93 4.76 8.42
CA LYS A 144 11.27 5.31 8.77
C LYS A 144 12.03 6.03 7.63
N LEU A 145 11.57 5.93 6.38
CA LEU A 145 12.19 6.61 5.24
C LEU A 145 11.25 7.69 4.70
N SER A 146 11.77 8.90 4.48
CA SER A 146 10.99 9.99 3.83
C SER A 146 10.50 9.53 2.45
N ASN A 147 9.27 9.87 2.08
CA ASN A 147 8.63 9.42 0.83
C ASN A 147 9.46 9.80 -0.40
N GLY A 148 10.08 10.98 -0.42
CA GLY A 148 10.96 11.38 -1.50
C GLY A 148 12.31 10.69 -1.47
N VAL A 149 12.80 10.19 -0.33
CA VAL A 149 14.01 9.33 -0.30
C VAL A 149 13.69 7.98 -0.96
N ILE A 150 12.51 7.43 -0.74
CA ILE A 150 12.09 6.20 -1.41
C ILE A 150 11.89 6.44 -2.91
N PHE A 151 11.21 7.52 -3.30
CA PHE A 151 11.05 7.91 -4.71
C PHE A 151 12.39 8.15 -5.41
N LEU A 152 13.30 8.91 -4.80
CA LEU A 152 14.64 9.17 -5.35
C LEU A 152 15.48 7.89 -5.42
N ASN A 153 15.29 6.94 -4.50
CA ASN A 153 15.92 5.63 -4.59
C ASN A 153 15.34 4.80 -5.74
N ILE A 154 14.04 4.89 -6.01
CA ILE A 154 13.43 4.30 -7.22
C ILE A 154 14.07 4.92 -8.46
N LEU A 155 14.15 6.25 -8.56
CA LEU A 155 14.79 6.93 -9.70
C LEU A 155 16.27 6.57 -9.89
N LYS A 156 17.03 6.44 -8.79
CA LYS A 156 18.45 6.03 -8.82
C LYS A 156 18.65 4.59 -9.28
N LEU A 157 17.64 3.73 -9.17
CA LEU A 157 17.71 2.34 -9.58
C LEU A 157 17.38 2.15 -11.08
N THR A 158 16.88 3.17 -11.77
CA THR A 158 16.24 3.02 -13.09
C THR A 158 16.97 3.63 -14.28
N THR A 159 17.00 2.86 -15.37
CA THR A 159 17.12 3.31 -16.77
C THR A 159 15.91 2.90 -17.64
N SER A 160 14.84 2.36 -17.03
CA SER A 160 13.52 2.04 -17.64
C SER A 160 12.65 1.30 -16.59
N GLY A 161 11.32 1.36 -16.68
CA GLY A 161 10.38 0.61 -15.84
C GLY A 161 10.60 -0.92 -15.82
N ALA A 162 11.04 -1.51 -16.94
CA ALA A 162 11.38 -2.94 -17.00
C ALA A 162 12.62 -3.30 -16.15
N ASP A 163 13.48 -2.32 -15.88
CA ASP A 163 14.73 -2.47 -15.14
C ASP A 163 14.51 -2.38 -13.61
N ILE A 164 13.42 -1.72 -13.16
CA ILE A 164 12.95 -1.70 -11.76
C ILE A 164 12.69 -3.12 -11.29
N ALA A 165 11.82 -3.83 -12.02
CA ALA A 165 11.43 -5.19 -11.70
C ALA A 165 12.67 -6.10 -11.65
N LYS A 166 13.58 -5.95 -12.62
CA LYS A 166 14.78 -6.78 -12.76
C LYS A 166 15.83 -6.51 -11.67
N LYS A 167 16.06 -5.26 -11.28
CA LYS A 167 17.04 -4.90 -10.24
C LYS A 167 16.51 -5.09 -8.82
N LEU A 168 15.22 -4.87 -8.57
CA LEU A 168 14.58 -5.21 -7.29
C LEU A 168 14.49 -6.74 -7.11
N TYR A 169 14.25 -7.47 -8.20
CA TYR A 169 14.31 -8.94 -8.21
C TYR A 169 15.69 -9.46 -7.77
N ASN A 170 16.77 -8.81 -8.22
CA ASN A 170 18.16 -9.20 -7.96
C ASN A 170 18.70 -8.81 -6.57
N ARG A 171 18.07 -7.89 -5.81
CA ARG A 171 18.72 -7.28 -4.62
C ARG A 171 18.26 -7.74 -3.24
N ALA A 172 17.10 -8.36 -3.02
CA ALA A 172 16.73 -8.87 -1.68
C ALA A 172 15.50 -9.80 -1.67
N THR A 173 15.70 -11.11 -1.77
CA THR A 173 14.68 -12.18 -1.63
C THR A 173 13.64 -11.84 -0.56
N LEU A 174 12.34 -11.77 -0.93
CA LEU A 174 11.13 -11.82 -0.07
C LEU A 174 9.82 -11.80 -0.90
N ALA A 175 8.96 -12.80 -0.69
CA ALA A 175 7.53 -12.88 -1.04
C ALA A 175 7.11 -12.52 -2.49
N SER A 176 7.10 -13.52 -3.38
CA SER A 176 6.80 -13.36 -4.82
C SER A 176 5.43 -12.78 -5.17
N ALA A 177 4.41 -12.88 -4.31
CA ALA A 177 3.09 -12.26 -4.54
C ALA A 177 2.97 -10.82 -3.99
N LEU A 178 3.61 -10.53 -2.85
CA LEU A 178 3.68 -9.18 -2.27
C LEU A 178 4.59 -8.26 -3.11
N ARG A 179 5.64 -8.84 -3.72
CA ARG A 179 6.54 -8.14 -4.65
C ARG A 179 5.87 -7.69 -5.93
N ILE A 180 5.01 -8.50 -6.55
CA ILE A 180 4.42 -8.13 -7.84
C ILE A 180 3.54 -6.90 -7.68
N GLU A 181 2.74 -6.83 -6.61
CA GLU A 181 1.86 -5.69 -6.35
C GLU A 181 2.62 -4.44 -5.90
N ILE A 182 3.65 -4.57 -5.06
CA ILE A 182 4.54 -3.45 -4.72
C ILE A 182 5.28 -2.99 -5.98
N VAL A 183 5.79 -3.89 -6.80
CA VAL A 183 6.43 -3.53 -8.08
C VAL A 183 5.45 -2.84 -9.02
N HIS A 184 4.20 -3.31 -9.13
CA HIS A 184 3.17 -2.65 -9.92
C HIS A 184 2.80 -1.27 -9.36
N TYR A 185 2.80 -1.10 -8.04
CA TYR A 185 2.52 0.19 -7.43
C TYR A 185 3.69 1.16 -7.56
N LEU A 186 4.93 0.69 -7.38
CA LEU A 186 6.14 1.47 -7.66
C LEU A 186 6.22 1.83 -9.16
N GLN A 187 5.77 0.93 -10.03
CA GLN A 187 5.63 1.21 -11.46
C GLN A 187 4.54 2.26 -11.72
N LEU A 188 3.40 2.19 -11.03
CA LEU A 188 2.36 3.21 -11.10
C LEU A 188 2.88 4.58 -10.64
N ILE A 189 3.62 4.64 -9.52
CA ILE A 189 4.30 5.86 -9.07
C ILE A 189 5.19 6.39 -10.20
N TYR A 190 6.06 5.54 -10.73
CA TYR A 190 6.98 5.92 -11.80
C TYR A 190 6.25 6.46 -13.03
N ASP A 191 5.28 5.71 -13.55
CA ASP A 191 4.52 6.05 -14.76
C ASP A 191 3.72 7.33 -14.59
N THR A 192 3.12 7.54 -13.41
CA THR A 192 2.40 8.79 -13.12
C THR A 192 3.35 9.99 -13.10
N PHE A 193 4.54 9.87 -12.50
CA PHE A 193 5.52 10.97 -12.51
C PHE A 193 6.13 11.20 -13.89
N VAL A 194 6.40 10.15 -14.68
CA VAL A 194 6.81 10.29 -16.10
C VAL A 194 5.73 11.01 -16.89
N PHE A 195 4.46 10.62 -16.70
CA PHE A 195 3.33 11.27 -17.37
C PHE A 195 3.25 12.74 -17.01
N ILE A 196 3.28 13.10 -15.71
CA ILE A 196 3.24 14.48 -15.24
C ILE A 196 4.40 15.30 -15.84
N MET A 197 5.62 14.77 -15.75
CA MET A 197 6.84 15.46 -16.18
C MET A 197 7.03 15.46 -17.70
N GLY A 198 6.32 14.59 -18.43
CA GLY A 198 6.32 14.47 -19.88
C GLY A 198 7.46 13.62 -20.45
N SER A 199 8.50 13.32 -19.68
CA SER A 199 9.58 12.39 -20.06
C SER A 199 10.33 11.88 -18.82
N GLU A 200 11.13 10.83 -19.00
CA GLU A 200 12.01 10.32 -17.92
C GLU A 200 13.13 11.33 -17.60
N ASP A 201 13.66 12.04 -18.60
CA ASP A 201 14.77 12.99 -18.43
C ASP A 201 14.46 14.16 -17.50
N THR A 202 13.17 14.51 -17.39
CA THR A 202 12.70 15.61 -16.55
C THR A 202 12.41 15.18 -15.11
N LEU A 203 12.40 13.87 -14.82
CA LEU A 203 12.23 13.35 -13.44
C LEU A 203 13.33 13.82 -12.49
N LYS A 204 14.54 14.13 -12.99
CA LYS A 204 15.65 14.66 -12.19
C LYS A 204 15.34 15.99 -11.49
N PHE A 205 14.29 16.69 -11.93
CA PHE A 205 13.83 17.95 -11.32
C PHE A 205 12.84 17.73 -10.17
N VAL A 206 12.38 16.50 -9.95
CA VAL A 206 11.49 16.14 -8.84
C VAL A 206 12.34 15.80 -7.62
N ASP A 207 12.25 16.62 -6.57
CA ASP A 207 12.94 16.44 -5.29
C ASP A 207 11.96 15.99 -4.18
N ASP A 208 12.47 15.72 -2.97
CA ASP A 208 11.62 15.29 -1.84
C ASP A 208 10.55 16.34 -1.50
N GLU A 209 10.89 17.62 -1.57
CA GLU A 209 9.93 18.71 -1.36
C GLU A 209 8.82 18.68 -2.41
N GLY A 210 9.15 18.48 -3.68
CA GLY A 210 8.19 18.26 -4.76
C GLY A 210 7.29 17.06 -4.54
N VAL A 211 7.83 15.93 -4.08
CA VAL A 211 7.04 14.73 -3.78
C VAL A 211 6.11 14.97 -2.59
N GLN A 212 6.57 15.58 -1.50
CA GLN A 212 5.72 15.89 -0.35
C GLN A 212 4.63 16.89 -0.71
N GLU A 213 4.94 17.87 -1.55
CA GLU A 213 3.98 18.87 -1.97
C GLU A 213 2.91 18.27 -2.88
N LEU A 214 3.22 17.27 -3.70
CA LEU A 214 2.25 16.62 -4.60
C LEU A 214 1.50 15.45 -3.97
N LYS A 215 2.04 14.86 -2.91
CA LYS A 215 1.47 13.73 -2.20
C LYS A 215 0.06 14.00 -1.67
N LEU A 216 -0.80 12.96 -1.73
CA LEU A 216 -2.20 12.99 -1.28
C LEU A 216 -3.06 14.05 -2.00
N ARG A 217 -2.73 14.39 -3.26
CA ARG A 217 -3.51 15.33 -4.06
C ARG A 217 -4.07 14.66 -5.30
N ALA A 218 -5.29 15.01 -5.66
CA ALA A 218 -6.01 14.59 -6.86
C ALA A 218 -6.41 15.83 -7.68
N PRO A 219 -5.43 16.54 -8.30
CA PRO A 219 -5.67 17.77 -9.05
C PRO A 219 -6.67 17.60 -10.21
N GLY A 220 -6.76 16.42 -10.85
CA GLY A 220 -7.76 16.18 -11.89
C GLY A 220 -9.20 16.05 -11.39
N ILE A 221 -9.41 15.91 -10.08
CA ILE A 221 -10.75 15.81 -9.47
C ILE A 221 -11.07 17.07 -8.64
N SER A 222 -10.10 17.59 -7.90
CA SER A 222 -10.28 18.66 -6.92
C SER A 222 -9.72 19.97 -7.42
N ILE A 223 -10.60 20.91 -7.80
CA ILE A 223 -10.23 22.27 -8.26
C ILE A 223 -9.33 22.98 -7.24
N ARG A 224 -9.56 22.76 -5.94
CA ARG A 224 -8.75 23.35 -4.88
C ARG A 224 -7.31 22.82 -4.90
N GLU A 225 -7.14 21.52 -5.17
CA GLU A 225 -5.83 20.89 -5.25
C GLU A 225 -5.12 21.18 -6.58
N ASP A 226 -5.88 21.33 -7.67
CA ASP A 226 -5.38 21.82 -8.95
C ASP A 226 -4.79 23.23 -8.80
N LEU A 227 -5.56 24.16 -8.24
CA LEU A 227 -5.09 25.53 -8.00
C LEU A 227 -3.86 25.57 -7.10
N HIS A 228 -3.84 24.74 -6.05
CA HIS A 228 -2.70 24.68 -5.13
C HIS A 228 -1.45 24.15 -5.83
N THR A 229 -1.55 23.03 -6.53
CA THR A 229 -0.39 22.39 -7.18
C THR A 229 0.11 23.23 -8.35
N ALA A 230 -0.79 23.87 -9.10
CA ALA A 230 -0.43 24.85 -10.12
C ALA A 230 0.31 26.06 -9.53
N ASP A 231 -0.15 26.60 -8.40
CA ASP A 231 0.53 27.71 -7.71
C ASP A 231 1.93 27.31 -7.23
N ALA A 232 2.08 26.11 -6.66
CA ALA A 232 3.37 25.60 -6.20
C ALA A 232 4.39 25.47 -7.36
N ILE A 233 3.92 25.04 -8.55
CA ILE A 233 4.76 24.89 -9.75
C ILE A 233 5.10 26.26 -10.35
N ARG A 234 4.13 27.17 -10.52
CA ARG A 234 4.35 28.52 -11.09
C ARG A 234 5.24 29.39 -10.23
N LYS A 235 5.15 29.26 -8.89
CA LYS A 235 6.02 29.99 -7.96
C LYS A 235 7.37 29.34 -7.73
N THR A 236 7.69 28.27 -8.46
CA THR A 236 8.97 27.55 -8.36
C THR A 236 9.27 27.06 -6.95
N ARG A 237 8.22 26.78 -6.16
CA ARG A 237 8.38 26.16 -4.83
C ARG A 237 8.83 24.71 -4.98
N ILE A 238 8.32 24.06 -6.02
CA ILE A 238 8.67 22.71 -6.43
C ILE A 238 9.15 22.69 -7.89
N LEU A 239 9.80 21.58 -8.28
CA LEU A 239 10.38 21.41 -9.62
C LEU A 239 11.40 22.52 -9.95
N ARG A 240 12.28 22.84 -9.00
CA ARG A 240 13.12 24.05 -9.03
C ARG A 240 14.07 24.11 -10.23
N GLY A 241 14.48 22.98 -10.79
CA GLY A 241 15.36 22.94 -11.98
C GLY A 241 14.66 23.03 -13.33
N LEU A 242 13.33 23.18 -13.38
CA LEU A 242 12.56 23.32 -14.61
C LEU A 242 12.36 24.81 -14.95
N ASP A 243 13.36 25.52 -15.45
CA ASP A 243 13.33 26.99 -15.57
C ASP A 243 12.43 27.54 -16.70
N ASP A 244 11.91 26.67 -17.56
CA ASP A 244 11.08 27.04 -18.70
C ASP A 244 9.59 27.14 -18.32
N GLU A 245 9.02 28.35 -18.42
CA GLU A 245 7.60 28.64 -18.16
C GLU A 245 6.63 27.79 -19.01
N PRO A 246 6.80 27.67 -20.35
CA PRO A 246 6.03 26.75 -21.17
C PRO A 246 6.08 25.29 -20.67
N ALA A 247 7.26 24.79 -20.28
CA ALA A 247 7.38 23.44 -19.72
C ALA A 247 6.62 23.30 -18.40
N ARG A 248 6.68 24.29 -17.51
CA ARG A 248 5.91 24.32 -16.25
C ARG A 248 4.41 24.27 -16.51
N GLU A 249 3.91 25.07 -17.44
CA GLU A 249 2.48 25.08 -17.78
C GLU A 249 2.03 23.75 -18.41
N GLN A 250 2.91 23.07 -19.14
CA GLN A 250 2.62 21.72 -19.63
C GLN A 250 2.59 20.69 -18.51
N VAL A 251 3.45 20.79 -17.50
CA VAL A 251 3.36 19.95 -16.29
C VAL A 251 2.02 20.16 -15.60
N ILE A 252 1.60 21.41 -15.39
CA ILE A 252 0.30 21.75 -14.77
C ILE A 252 -0.85 21.14 -15.57
N ARG A 253 -0.85 21.28 -16.90
CA ARG A 253 -1.87 20.68 -17.77
C ARG A 253 -1.93 19.16 -17.70
N ARG A 254 -0.80 18.47 -17.52
CA ARG A 254 -0.78 17.00 -17.35
C ARG A 254 -1.21 16.61 -15.95
N LEU A 255 -0.80 17.38 -14.94
CA LEU A 255 -1.18 17.19 -13.55
C LEU A 255 -2.71 17.29 -13.38
N ALA A 256 -3.37 18.26 -14.02
CA ALA A 256 -4.83 18.38 -14.08
C ALA A 256 -5.54 17.22 -14.80
N LYS A 257 -4.83 16.31 -15.47
CA LYS A 257 -5.38 15.10 -16.08
C LYS A 257 -5.20 13.85 -15.21
N VAL A 258 -4.56 13.98 -14.05
CA VAL A 258 -4.42 12.89 -13.09
C VAL A 258 -5.70 12.83 -12.25
N GLU A 259 -6.64 11.99 -12.70
CA GLU A 259 -7.97 11.78 -12.06
C GLU A 259 -7.91 10.83 -10.85
N TYR A 260 -6.77 10.75 -10.19
CA TYR A 260 -6.58 9.93 -8.99
C TYR A 260 -5.57 10.63 -8.07
N LEU A 261 -5.47 10.18 -6.82
CA LEU A 261 -4.43 10.68 -5.92
C LEU A 261 -3.06 10.41 -6.53
N ILE A 262 -2.22 11.45 -6.64
CA ILE A 262 -0.85 11.31 -7.12
C ILE A 262 -0.17 10.22 -6.26
N PRO A 263 0.17 9.08 -6.87
CA PRO A 263 0.64 7.92 -6.15
C PRO A 263 2.04 8.23 -5.64
N THR A 264 2.21 8.06 -4.34
CA THR A 264 3.48 8.12 -3.63
C THR A 264 3.54 6.92 -2.71
N VAL A 265 4.70 6.67 -2.10
CA VAL A 265 4.78 5.61 -1.08
C VAL A 265 3.94 5.88 0.18
N HIS A 266 3.40 7.10 0.35
CA HIS A 266 2.45 7.37 1.44
C HIS A 266 1.00 7.05 1.10
N THR A 267 0.69 6.88 -0.18
CA THR A 267 -0.59 6.32 -0.63
C THR A 267 -0.54 4.79 -0.69
N LEU A 268 0.58 4.18 -0.24
CA LEU A 268 0.61 2.81 0.25
C LEU A 268 -0.10 2.71 1.61
#